data_AF-A0A960PCX6-F1
#
_entry.id   AF-A0A960PCX6-F1
#
_cell.length_a   1.000
_cell.length_b   1.000
_cell.length_c   1.000
_cell.angle_alpha   90.00
_cell.angle_beta   90.00
_cell.angle_gamma   90.00
#
_symmetry.space_group_name_H-M   'P 1'
#
loop_
_entity.id
_entity.type
_entity.pdbx_description
1 polymer ?
#
loop_
_entity_poly.entity_id
_entity_poly.type
_entity_poly.pdbx_seq_one_letter_code
_entity_poly.pdbx_strand_id
1 'polypeptide(L)'
;MISQLEDELREYDDLRAGSFRPPPIARLDEIAPFLVKLRIARGCTQTQLAERLGVSKQVVSRLEEQEYQTASVARIQEILDVLGVTTEVRLSA
;
A
#
# COMPACT_ATOMS: atom_id res chain seq x y z
N MET A 1 -19.35 -18.64 2.09
CA MET A 1 -18.92 -18.16 3.43
C MET A 1 -17.50 -18.62 3.75
N ILE A 2 -17.14 -19.90 3.55
CA ILE A 2 -15.73 -20.34 3.55
C ILE A 2 -14.99 -19.84 2.28
N SER A 3 -15.69 -19.83 1.14
CA SER A 3 -15.16 -19.38 -0.16
C SER A 3 -14.64 -17.94 -0.21
N GLN A 4 -15.28 -16.99 0.48
CA GLN A 4 -14.80 -15.59 0.52
C GLN A 4 -13.49 -15.45 1.31
N LEU A 5 -13.34 -16.19 2.42
CA LEU A 5 -12.10 -16.20 3.19
C LEU A 5 -10.98 -16.92 2.43
N GLU A 6 -11.31 -17.95 1.65
CA GLU A 6 -10.35 -18.65 0.78
C GLU A 6 -9.88 -17.78 -0.39
N ASP A 7 -10.77 -16.94 -0.94
CA ASP A 7 -10.41 -15.97 -1.98
C ASP A 7 -9.55 -14.83 -1.41
N GLU A 8 -9.88 -14.32 -0.22
CA GLU A 8 -9.05 -13.34 0.51
C GLU A 8 -7.67 -13.91 0.89
N LEU A 9 -7.60 -15.20 1.26
CA LEU A 9 -6.34 -15.89 1.55
C LEU A 9 -5.50 -16.14 0.29
N ARG A 10 -6.14 -16.45 -0.85
CA ARG A 10 -5.45 -16.64 -2.12
C ARG A 10 -4.95 -15.31 -2.68
N GLU A 11 -5.74 -14.25 -2.56
CA GLU A 11 -5.28 -12.88 -2.86
C GLU A 11 -4.10 -12.52 -1.94
N TYR A 12 -4.13 -12.88 -0.66
CA TYR A 12 -3.01 -12.68 0.26
C TYR A 12 -1.75 -13.49 -0.12
N ASP A 13 -1.88 -14.76 -0.53
CA ASP A 13 -0.77 -15.60 -0.93
C ASP A 13 -0.15 -15.14 -2.28
N ASP A 14 -0.98 -14.69 -3.22
CA ASP A 14 -0.53 -14.11 -4.51
C ASP A 14 0.11 -12.72 -4.32
N LEU A 15 -0.40 -11.92 -3.37
CA LEU A 15 0.28 -10.70 -2.92
C LEU A 15 1.67 -11.06 -2.36
N ARG A 16 1.75 -12.04 -1.47
CA ARG A 16 3.00 -12.49 -0.82
C ARG A 16 4.02 -13.11 -1.79
N ALA A 17 3.57 -13.62 -2.95
CA ALA A 17 4.42 -14.10 -4.03
C ALA A 17 5.22 -12.99 -4.75
N GLY A 18 5.02 -11.71 -4.38
CA GLY A 18 5.84 -10.58 -4.83
C GLY A 18 5.45 -10.03 -6.21
N SER A 19 4.34 -10.50 -6.79
CA SER A 19 3.88 -10.11 -8.13
C SER A 19 2.67 -9.18 -8.13
N PHE A 20 2.34 -8.54 -7.01
CA PHE A 20 1.25 -7.56 -7.00
C PHE A 20 1.60 -6.37 -7.89
N ARG A 21 0.93 -6.28 -9.03
CA ARG A 21 0.97 -5.12 -9.93
C ARG A 21 -0.36 -4.39 -9.81
N PRO A 22 -0.40 -3.20 -9.19
CA PRO A 22 -1.62 -2.41 -9.19
C PRO A 22 -2.00 -2.07 -10.64
N PRO A 23 -3.31 -2.07 -10.98
CA PRO A 23 -3.77 -1.60 -12.27
C PRO A 23 -3.44 -0.11 -12.44
N PRO A 24 -3.42 0.41 -13.68
CA PRO A 24 -3.38 1.85 -13.91
C PRO A 24 -4.55 2.54 -13.21
N ILE A 25 -4.27 3.61 -12.47
CA ILE A 25 -5.26 4.47 -11.84
C ILE A 25 -5.43 5.75 -12.65
N ALA A 26 -6.66 6.27 -12.70
CA ALA A 26 -6.96 7.51 -13.41
C ALA A 26 -6.85 8.73 -12.47
N ARG A 27 -6.93 8.51 -11.16
CA ARG A 27 -6.86 9.56 -10.16
C ARG A 27 -5.86 9.21 -9.05
N LEU A 28 -5.17 10.22 -8.52
CA LEU A 28 -4.17 10.01 -7.46
C LEU A 28 -4.78 9.50 -6.14
N ASP A 29 -6.02 9.87 -5.84
CA ASP A 29 -6.75 9.43 -4.64
C ASP A 29 -7.15 7.94 -4.68
N GLU A 30 -7.11 7.31 -5.86
CA GLU A 30 -7.34 5.87 -6.01
C GLU A 30 -6.14 5.01 -5.55
N ILE A 31 -5.00 5.63 -5.20
CA ILE A 31 -3.77 4.91 -4.83
C ILE A 31 -3.87 4.18 -3.48
N ALA A 32 -4.72 4.66 -2.57
CA ALA A 32 -4.69 4.27 -1.17
C ALA A 32 -4.89 2.76 -0.90
N PRO A 33 -5.87 2.07 -1.50
CA PRO A 33 -6.02 0.62 -1.34
C PRO A 33 -4.78 -0.15 -1.81
N PHE A 34 -4.04 0.38 -2.79
CA PHE A 34 -2.85 -0.26 -3.34
C PHE A 34 -1.63 -0.12 -2.44
N LEU A 35 -1.52 0.95 -1.64
CA LEU A 35 -0.42 1.12 -0.68
C LEU A 35 -0.39 -0.01 0.37
N VAL A 36 -1.57 -0.36 0.90
CA VAL A 36 -1.71 -1.48 1.86
C VAL A 36 -1.36 -2.81 1.19
N LYS A 37 -1.92 -3.06 0.00
CA LYS A 37 -1.66 -4.29 -0.76
C LYS A 37 -0.17 -4.43 -1.12
N LEU A 38 0.49 -3.36 -1.55
CA LEU A 38 1.92 -3.33 -1.84
C LEU A 38 2.75 -3.60 -0.57
N ARG A 39 2.38 -3.01 0.56
CA ARG A 39 3.05 -3.28 1.84
C ARG A 39 3.01 -4.76 2.18
N ILE A 40 1.83 -5.37 2.12
CA ILE A 40 1.62 -6.80 2.38
C ILE A 40 2.41 -7.66 1.38
N ALA A 41 2.35 -7.31 0.09
CA ALA A 41 3.06 -8.02 -0.97
C ALA A 41 4.59 -8.01 -0.80
N ARG A 42 5.13 -6.95 -0.20
CA ARG A 42 6.55 -6.83 0.15
C ARG A 42 6.91 -7.49 1.49
N GLY A 43 5.97 -8.17 2.15
CA GLY A 43 6.17 -8.77 3.47
C GLY A 43 6.50 -7.74 4.56
N CYS A 44 6.17 -6.46 4.33
CA CYS A 44 6.48 -5.39 5.26
C CYS A 44 5.36 -5.26 6.29
N THR A 45 5.68 -5.38 7.57
CA THR A 45 4.70 -5.13 8.65
C THR A 45 4.49 -3.63 8.86
N GLN A 46 3.37 -3.24 9.49
CA GLN A 46 3.14 -1.84 9.88
C GLN A 46 4.27 -1.32 10.78
N THR A 47 4.81 -2.16 11.68
CA THR A 47 5.93 -1.78 12.56
C THR A 47 7.19 -1.49 11.74
N GLN A 48 7.54 -2.36 10.80
CA GLN A 48 8.70 -2.15 9.92
C GLN A 48 8.54 -0.93 9.02
N LEU A 49 7.34 -0.69 8.49
CA LEU A 49 7.05 0.53 7.73
C LEU A 49 7.23 1.77 8.61
N ALA A 50 6.71 1.75 9.83
CA ALA A 50 6.83 2.86 10.78
C ALA A 50 8.29 3.14 11.14
N GLU A 51 9.08 2.10 11.45
CA GLU A 51 10.51 2.20 11.73
C GLU A 51 11.28 2.86 10.58
N ARG A 52 10.99 2.42 9.34
CA ARG A 52 11.67 2.96 8.14
C ARG A 52 11.22 4.38 7.78
N LEU A 53 10.01 4.77 8.17
CA LEU A 53 9.50 6.14 8.04
C LEU A 53 9.89 7.04 9.22
N GLY A 54 10.51 6.50 10.28
CA GLY A 54 10.82 7.27 11.49
C GLY A 54 9.59 7.74 12.28
N VAL A 55 8.47 7.01 12.21
CA VAL A 55 7.22 7.32 12.92
C VAL A 55 6.80 6.16 13.83
N SER A 56 5.78 6.35 14.65
CA SER A 56 5.22 5.26 15.47
C SER A 56 4.31 4.34 14.65
N LYS A 57 4.18 3.07 15.06
CA LYS A 57 3.21 2.12 14.48
C LYS A 57 1.79 2.69 14.46
N GLN A 58 1.40 3.44 15.49
CA GLN A 58 0.07 4.07 15.59
C GLN A 58 -0.18 5.08 14.47
N VAL A 59 0.85 5.81 14.02
CA VAL A 59 0.73 6.73 12.88
C VAL A 59 0.44 5.95 11.61
N VAL A 60 1.16 4.85 11.36
CA VAL A 60 0.92 3.99 10.18
C VAL A 60 -0.46 3.34 10.25
N SER A 61 -0.88 2.82 11.41
CA SER A 61 -2.22 2.25 11.60
C SER A 61 -3.30 3.27 11.25
N ARG A 62 -3.20 4.49 11.76
CA ARG A 62 -4.15 5.57 11.48
C ARG A 62 -4.19 5.94 10.00
N LEU A 63 -3.04 5.98 9.33
CA LEU A 63 -2.98 6.23 7.89
C LEU A 63 -3.71 5.13 7.11
N GLU A 64 -3.50 3.85 7.47
CA GLU A 64 -4.19 2.73 6.82
C GLU A 64 -5.71 2.73 7.11
N GLU A 65 -6.12 3.00 8.35
CA GLU A 65 -7.54 3.11 8.75
C GLU A 65 -8.27 4.24 8.03
N GLN A 66 -7.58 5.34 7.75
CA GLN A 66 -8.13 6.49 7.02
C GLN A 66 -7.90 6.40 5.51
N GLU A 67 -7.51 5.22 4.99
CA GLU A 67 -7.23 5.00 3.58
C GLU A 67 -6.30 6.08 3.00
N TYR A 68 -5.31 6.53 3.76
CA TYR A 68 -4.34 7.56 3.38
C TYR A 68 -4.97 8.88 2.88
N GLN A 69 -6.26 9.15 3.14
CA GLN A 69 -6.98 10.32 2.62
C GLN A 69 -6.37 11.66 3.06
N THR A 70 -5.71 11.67 4.21
CA THR A 70 -5.03 12.84 4.78
C THR A 70 -3.52 12.85 4.52
N ALA A 71 -2.98 11.82 3.86
CA ALA A 71 -1.57 11.74 3.56
C ALA A 71 -1.21 12.75 2.46
N SER A 72 -0.13 13.50 2.68
CA SER A 72 0.44 14.33 1.61
C SER A 72 1.01 13.44 0.51
N VAL A 73 1.09 13.97 -0.72
CA VAL A 73 1.78 13.29 -1.83
C VAL A 73 3.22 12.93 -1.44
N ALA A 74 3.91 13.80 -0.69
CA ALA A 74 5.24 13.53 -0.16
C ALA A 74 5.27 12.29 0.75
N ARG A 75 4.30 12.15 1.67
CA ARG A 75 4.19 10.97 2.53
C ARG A 75 3.91 9.70 1.73
N ILE A 76 3.06 9.78 0.70
CA ILE A 76 2.79 8.65 -0.20
C ILE A 76 4.07 8.23 -0.92
N GLN A 77 4.86 9.18 -1.42
CA GLN A 77 6.15 8.89 -2.06
C GLN A 77 7.14 8.24 -1.07
N GLU A 78 7.28 8.77 0.15
CA GLU A 78 8.14 8.17 1.20
C GLU A 78 7.76 6.70 1.46
N ILE A 79 6.46 6.39 1.52
CA ILE A 79 5.96 5.03 1.69
C ILE A 79 6.38 4.15 0.50
N LEU A 80 6.20 4.62 -0.73
CA LEU A 80 6.56 3.88 -1.93
C LEU A 80 8.07 3.62 -2.01
N ASP A 81 8.90 4.59 -1.65
CA ASP A 81 10.36 4.45 -1.58
C ASP A 81 10.76 3.40 -0.56
N VAL A 82 10.15 3.44 0.63
CA VAL A 82 10.33 2.40 1.65
C VAL A 82 9.89 1.04 1.11
N LEU A 83 8.79 0.95 0.39
CA LEU A 83 8.34 -0.31 -0.19
C LEU A 83 9.17 -0.75 -1.42
N GLY A 84 10.10 0.08 -1.91
CA GLY A 84 10.89 -0.19 -3.11
C GLY A 84 10.01 -0.29 -4.36
N VAL A 85 9.03 0.61 -4.46
CA VAL A 85 8.08 0.70 -5.57
C VAL A 85 8.39 1.96 -6.37
N THR A 86 8.64 1.80 -7.67
CA THR A 86 8.80 2.93 -8.59
C THR A 86 7.44 3.35 -9.12
N THR A 87 7.17 4.65 -9.14
CA THR A 87 5.93 5.25 -9.65
C THR A 87 6.17 5.98 -10.97
N GLU A 88 5.25 5.81 -11.92
CA GLU A 88 5.16 6.61 -13.13
C GLU A 88 3.88 7.44 -13.05
N VAL A 89 3.98 8.77 -13.21
CA VAL A 89 2.82 9.67 -13.23
C VAL A 89 2.66 10.24 -14.63
N ARG A 90 1.53 9.95 -15.26
CA ARG A 90 1.16 10.50 -16.56
C ARG A 90 0.14 11.62 -16.38
N LEU A 91 0.48 12.81 -16.86
CA LEU A 91 -0.45 13.94 -16.96
C LEU A 91 -0.99 14.00 -18.38
N SER A 92 -2.30 14.19 -18.51
CA SER A 92 -3.01 14.35 -19.78
C SER A 92 -3.98 15.52 -19.65
N ALA A 93 -4.12 16.32 -20.70
CA ALA A 93 -4.94 17.54 -20.75
C ALA A 93 -6.05 17.41 -21.79
#